data_AF-A0A932GZZ4-F1
#
_entry.id   AF-A0A932GZZ4-F1
#
_cell.length_a   1.000
_cell.length_b   1.000
_cell.length_c   1.000
_cell.angle_alpha   90.00
_cell.angle_beta   90.00
_cell.angle_gamma   90.00
#
_symmetry.space_group_name_H-M   'P 1'
#
loop_
_entity.id
_entity.type
_entity.pdbx_description
1 polymer ?
#
loop_
_entity_poly.entity_id
_entity_poly.type
_entity_poly.pdbx_seq_one_letter_code
_entity_poly.pdbx_strand_id
1 'polypeptide(L)'
;MTTTPSNRTIAIVAAALVVAAALGYWGYSSHKKKLELQRSVVALMADTSVRLRDALGIEIAHRATDRAMFIKKLDEHAAAADHNLQALKRLGSAPGQALVDAADDYLLTTREILKKQLDAHRYRLLLADSSQALLDHMRADNRTGAWIQEAVKAKERVNKDYRGYSLAAGALDKLLDSFAASQAKIVPHVAPAAIIPETLAAEARRRARDDSRQAALEFEKLQQPGAAR
;
A
#
# COMPACT_ATOMS: atom_id res chain seq x y z
N MET A 1 -9.01 -18.18 74.71
CA MET A 1 -10.05 -17.16 74.45
C MET A 1 -10.20 -17.02 72.95
N THR A 2 -11.21 -17.67 72.36
CA THR A 2 -11.54 -17.59 70.94
C THR A 2 -12.54 -16.45 70.74
N THR A 3 -12.07 -15.31 70.23
CA THR A 3 -12.95 -14.19 69.84
C THR A 3 -13.70 -14.60 68.56
N THR A 4 -14.95 -15.02 68.70
CA THR A 4 -15.83 -15.30 67.56
C THR A 4 -16.08 -13.97 66.81
N PRO A 5 -15.74 -13.85 65.53
CA PRO A 5 -15.94 -12.62 64.79
C PRO A 5 -17.43 -12.29 64.70
N SER A 6 -17.80 -11.03 64.96
CA SER A 6 -19.16 -10.52 64.77
C SER A 6 -19.58 -10.66 63.31
N ASN A 7 -20.85 -10.98 63.05
CA ASN A 7 -21.44 -11.05 61.71
C ASN A 7 -21.14 -9.79 60.87
N ARG A 8 -21.00 -8.64 61.52
CA ARG A 8 -20.65 -7.37 60.87
C ARG A 8 -19.22 -7.36 60.33
N THR A 9 -18.26 -7.94 61.05
CA THR A 9 -16.87 -8.09 60.61
C THR A 9 -16.78 -9.07 59.44
N ILE A 10 -17.53 -10.18 59.49
CA ILE A 10 -17.60 -11.17 58.41
C ILE A 10 -18.16 -10.53 57.12
N ALA A 11 -19.23 -9.73 57.24
CA ALA A 11 -19.83 -9.03 56.11
C ALA A 11 -18.89 -8.01 55.46
N ILE A 12 -18.11 -7.26 56.26
CA ILE A 12 -17.14 -6.28 55.77
C ILE A 12 -16.00 -6.98 55.01
N VAL A 13 -15.46 -8.08 55.54
CA VAL A 13 -14.40 -8.84 54.86
C VAL A 13 -14.91 -9.46 53.56
N ALA A 14 -16.14 -10.00 53.55
CA ALA A 14 -16.74 -10.54 52.34
C ALA A 14 -16.96 -9.45 51.27
N ALA A 15 -17.46 -8.27 51.65
CA ALA A 15 -17.62 -7.15 50.74
C ALA A 15 -16.29 -6.67 50.15
N ALA A 16 -15.24 -6.58 50.97
CA ALA A 16 -13.90 -6.20 50.52
C ALA A 16 -13.31 -7.21 49.52
N LEU A 17 -13.51 -8.51 49.73
CA LEU A 17 -13.08 -9.57 48.80
C LEU A 17 -13.82 -9.50 47.46
N VAL A 18 -15.13 -9.23 47.46
CA VAL A 18 -15.92 -9.08 46.23
C VAL A 18 -15.45 -7.87 45.43
N VAL A 19 -15.17 -6.73 46.09
CA VAL A 19 -14.64 -5.53 45.42
C VAL A 19 -13.24 -5.79 44.87
N ALA A 20 -12.35 -6.43 45.63
CA ALA A 20 -11.01 -6.77 45.17
C ALA A 20 -11.03 -7.75 43.98
N ALA A 21 -11.91 -8.75 44.01
CA ALA A 21 -12.11 -9.68 42.90
C ALA A 21 -12.68 -8.98 41.66
N ALA A 22 -13.64 -8.07 41.84
CA ALA A 22 -14.20 -7.27 40.76
C ALA A 22 -13.14 -6.37 40.11
N LEU A 23 -12.32 -5.67 40.91
CA LEU A 23 -11.21 -4.84 40.43
C LEU A 23 -10.11 -5.68 39.76
N GLY A 24 -9.77 -6.84 40.32
CA GLY A 24 -8.82 -7.78 39.73
C GLY A 24 -9.30 -8.32 38.37
N TYR A 25 -10.59 -8.66 38.27
CA TYR A 25 -11.21 -9.09 37.02
C TYR A 25 -11.29 -7.95 35.99
N TRP A 26 -11.61 -6.72 36.41
CA TRP A 26 -11.67 -5.56 35.53
C TRP A 26 -10.28 -5.17 35.02
N GLY A 27 -9.26 -5.22 35.87
CA GLY A 27 -7.86 -5.02 35.50
C GLY A 27 -7.35 -6.10 34.54
N TYR A 28 -7.62 -7.37 34.85
CA TYR A 28 -7.22 -8.50 34.01
C TYR A 28 -7.91 -8.50 32.63
N SER A 29 -9.23 -8.27 32.59
CA SER A 29 -9.98 -8.20 31.34
C SER A 29 -9.56 -7.00 30.48
N SER A 30 -9.22 -5.87 31.08
CA SER A 30 -8.69 -4.70 30.37
C SER A 30 -7.28 -4.95 29.83
N HIS A 31 -6.42 -5.64 30.59
CA HIS A 31 -5.08 -6.00 30.15
C HIS A 31 -5.13 -7.02 28.98
N LYS A 32 -5.99 -8.02 29.08
CA LYS A 32 -6.21 -9.01 28.02
C LYS A 32 -6.69 -8.36 26.72
N LYS A 33 -7.67 -7.45 26.80
CA LYS A 33 -8.17 -6.68 25.65
C LYS A 33 -7.06 -5.85 24.99
N LYS A 34 -6.20 -5.20 25.77
CA LYS A 34 -5.07 -4.43 25.26
C LYS A 34 -4.06 -5.32 24.53
N LEU A 35 -3.74 -6.49 25.09
CA LEU A 35 -2.83 -7.46 24.45
C LEU A 35 -3.42 -8.02 23.16
N GLU A 36 -4.72 -8.33 23.14
CA GLU A 36 -5.41 -8.80 21.93
C GLU A 36 -5.41 -7.74 20.84
N LEU A 37 -5.72 -6.47 21.16
CA LEU A 37 -5.63 -5.35 20.24
C LEU A 37 -4.23 -5.21 19.65
N GLN A 38 -3.20 -5.20 20.51
CA GLN A 38 -1.81 -5.10 20.05
C GLN A 38 -1.43 -6.22 19.09
N ARG A 39 -1.81 -7.47 19.40
CA ARG A 39 -1.55 -8.61 18.51
C ARG A 39 -2.26 -8.46 17.17
N SER A 40 -3.52 -8.05 17.17
CA SER A 40 -4.28 -7.83 15.93
C SER A 40 -3.64 -6.74 15.07
N VAL A 41 -3.28 -5.59 15.66
CA VAL A 41 -2.64 -4.49 14.92
C VAL A 41 -1.29 -4.91 14.33
N VAL A 42 -0.44 -5.56 15.14
CA VAL A 42 0.87 -6.07 14.68
C VAL A 42 0.71 -7.10 13.56
N ALA A 43 -0.30 -7.97 13.63
CA ALA A 43 -0.57 -8.95 12.58
C ALA A 43 -0.96 -8.30 11.24
N LEU A 44 -1.81 -7.26 11.27
CA LEU A 44 -2.18 -6.49 10.08
C LEU A 44 -0.96 -5.80 9.46
N MET A 45 -0.09 -5.22 10.28
CA MET A 45 1.14 -4.57 9.81
C MET A 45 2.12 -5.58 9.23
N ALA A 46 2.28 -6.76 9.86
CA ALA A 46 3.16 -7.81 9.37
C ALA A 46 2.71 -8.35 8.01
N ASP A 47 1.42 -8.68 7.85
CA ASP A 47 0.87 -9.14 6.56
C ASP A 47 1.04 -8.06 5.48
N THR A 48 0.73 -6.81 5.79
CA THR A 48 0.89 -5.69 4.83
C THR A 48 2.36 -5.47 4.45
N SER A 49 3.28 -5.65 5.39
CA SER A 49 4.73 -5.57 5.14
C SER A 49 5.22 -6.71 4.24
N VAL A 50 4.72 -7.94 4.43
CA VAL A 50 5.01 -9.06 3.52
C VAL A 50 4.54 -8.73 2.12
N ARG A 51 3.31 -8.24 1.96
CA ARG A 51 2.75 -7.85 0.65
C ARG A 51 3.54 -6.76 -0.03
N LEU A 52 3.94 -5.73 0.72
CA LEU A 52 4.78 -4.65 0.19
C LEU A 52 6.16 -5.19 -0.22
N ARG A 53 6.81 -5.99 0.64
CA ARG A 53 8.10 -6.60 0.32
C ARG A 53 8.03 -7.44 -0.95
N ASP A 54 7.00 -8.27 -1.07
CA ASP A 54 6.75 -9.08 -2.24
C ASP A 54 6.56 -8.19 -3.47
N ALA A 55 5.70 -7.17 -3.42
CA ALA A 55 5.46 -6.26 -4.54
C ALA A 55 6.73 -5.52 -5.00
N LEU A 56 7.55 -5.04 -4.07
CA LEU A 56 8.82 -4.36 -4.37
C LEU A 56 9.91 -5.35 -4.86
N GLY A 57 9.85 -6.60 -4.42
CA GLY A 57 10.78 -7.66 -4.82
C GLY A 57 10.44 -8.35 -6.14
N ILE A 58 9.15 -8.51 -6.48
CA ILE A 58 8.72 -9.18 -7.72
C ILE A 58 9.17 -8.39 -8.95
N GLU A 59 9.22 -7.06 -8.86
CA GLU A 59 9.72 -6.17 -9.91
C GLU A 59 11.20 -6.43 -10.26
N ILE A 60 11.99 -6.95 -9.31
CA ILE A 60 13.40 -7.35 -9.51
C ILE A 60 13.48 -8.67 -10.30
N ALA A 61 12.53 -9.58 -10.10
CA ALA A 61 12.60 -10.94 -10.59
C ALA A 61 12.00 -11.15 -12.00
N HIS A 62 11.09 -10.28 -12.45
CA HIS A 62 10.31 -10.51 -13.67
C HIS A 62 10.70 -9.61 -14.86
N ARG A 63 11.58 -10.12 -15.72
CA ARG A 63 11.69 -9.65 -17.12
C ARG A 63 10.60 -10.32 -17.96
N ALA A 64 9.69 -9.49 -18.48
CA ALA A 64 8.79 -9.68 -19.63
C ALA A 64 7.80 -10.87 -19.68
N THR A 65 8.11 -12.06 -19.17
CA THR A 65 7.38 -13.29 -19.58
C THR A 65 6.00 -13.48 -18.93
N ASP A 66 5.65 -12.75 -17.85
CA ASP A 66 4.31 -12.87 -17.25
C ASP A 66 3.77 -11.57 -16.61
N ARG A 67 3.70 -10.50 -17.42
CA ARG A 67 3.24 -9.19 -16.96
C ARG A 67 1.77 -9.19 -16.49
N ALA A 68 0.93 -10.05 -17.05
CA ALA A 68 -0.47 -10.18 -16.65
C ALA A 68 -0.61 -10.81 -15.25
N MET A 69 0.12 -11.90 -15.00
CA MET A 69 0.16 -12.51 -13.65
C MET A 69 0.75 -11.54 -12.63
N PHE A 70 1.77 -10.77 -13.01
CA PHE A 70 2.34 -9.74 -12.15
C PHE A 70 1.31 -8.66 -11.75
N ILE A 71 0.60 -8.08 -12.72
CA ILE A 71 -0.44 -7.07 -12.44
C ILE A 71 -1.55 -7.65 -11.57
N LYS A 72 -1.96 -8.89 -11.84
CA LYS A 72 -2.96 -9.59 -11.02
C LYS A 72 -2.48 -9.74 -9.57
N LYS A 73 -1.24 -10.21 -9.36
CA LYS A 73 -0.66 -10.36 -8.03
C LYS A 73 -0.55 -9.02 -7.30
N LEU A 74 -0.18 -7.95 -8.00
CA LEU A 74 -0.12 -6.61 -7.42
C LEU A 74 -1.50 -6.06 -7.03
N ASP A 75 -2.53 -6.35 -7.83
CA ASP A 75 -3.93 -6.04 -7.51
C ASP A 75 -4.41 -6.80 -6.26
N GLU A 76 -4.06 -8.08 -6.13
CA GLU A 76 -4.33 -8.90 -4.93
C GLU A 76 -3.62 -8.33 -3.68
N HIS A 77 -2.37 -7.89 -3.82
CA HIS A 77 -1.64 -7.23 -2.73
C HIS A 77 -2.30 -5.90 -2.32
N ALA A 78 -2.68 -5.07 -3.28
CA ALA A 78 -3.34 -3.78 -3.03
C ALA A 78 -4.73 -3.96 -2.36
N ALA A 79 -5.51 -4.94 -2.83
CA ALA A 79 -6.83 -5.25 -2.26
C ALA A 79 -6.72 -5.76 -0.82
N ALA A 80 -5.74 -6.63 -0.53
CA ALA A 80 -5.53 -7.12 0.82
C ALA A 80 -5.00 -6.03 1.78
N ALA A 81 -4.14 -5.13 1.31
CA ALA A 81 -3.72 -3.96 2.10
C ALA A 81 -4.91 -3.04 2.43
N ASP A 82 -5.84 -2.85 1.50
CA ASP A 82 -7.09 -2.11 1.74
C ASP A 82 -7.96 -2.81 2.79
N HIS A 83 -8.10 -4.13 2.69
CA HIS A 83 -8.81 -4.94 3.69
C HIS A 83 -8.17 -4.81 5.09
N ASN A 84 -6.85 -4.83 5.19
CA ASN A 84 -6.14 -4.66 6.45
C ASN A 84 -6.34 -3.26 7.05
N LEU A 85 -6.30 -2.20 6.23
CA LEU A 85 -6.60 -0.84 6.67
C LEU A 85 -8.04 -0.72 7.18
N GLN A 86 -9.01 -1.32 6.48
CA GLN A 86 -10.40 -1.37 6.94
C GLN A 86 -10.54 -2.16 8.25
N ALA A 87 -9.82 -3.29 8.39
CA ALA A 87 -9.81 -4.07 9.61
C ALA A 87 -9.27 -3.25 10.79
N LEU A 88 -8.18 -2.49 10.59
CA LEU A 88 -7.66 -1.57 11.60
C LEU A 88 -8.71 -0.54 12.02
N LYS A 89 -9.41 0.08 11.06
CA LYS A 89 -10.47 1.06 11.35
C LYS A 89 -11.62 0.46 12.15
N ARG A 90 -11.95 -0.82 11.94
CA ARG A 90 -12.99 -1.53 12.71
C ARG A 90 -12.56 -1.85 14.15
N LEU A 91 -11.26 -1.93 14.44
CA LEU A 91 -10.75 -2.14 15.80
C LEU A 91 -11.02 -0.93 16.72
N GLY A 92 -11.29 0.24 16.15
CA GLY A 92 -11.77 1.43 16.86
C GLY A 92 -10.72 2.13 17.74
N SER A 93 -11.12 3.28 18.30
CA SER A 93 -10.30 4.10 19.20
C SER A 93 -10.40 3.58 20.65
N ALA A 94 -9.67 2.52 20.99
CA ALA A 94 -9.61 1.95 22.34
C ALA A 94 -8.13 1.72 22.76
N PRO A 95 -7.79 1.52 24.05
CA PRO A 95 -6.50 1.87 24.64
C PRO A 95 -5.28 1.31 23.90
N GLY A 96 -4.36 2.20 23.52
CA GLY A 96 -3.22 1.89 22.62
C GLY A 96 -3.10 2.83 21.42
N GLN A 97 -3.70 4.03 21.50
CA GLN A 97 -3.87 4.97 20.39
C GLN A 97 -2.60 5.25 19.59
N ALA A 98 -1.44 5.40 20.25
CA ALA A 98 -0.17 5.61 19.54
C ALA A 98 0.20 4.46 18.56
N LEU A 99 -0.06 3.19 18.94
CA LEU A 99 0.17 2.05 18.05
C LEU A 99 -0.83 2.04 16.89
N VAL A 100 -2.10 2.32 17.18
CA VAL A 100 -3.15 2.36 16.16
C VAL A 100 -2.90 3.48 15.16
N ASP A 101 -2.51 4.67 15.62
CA ASP A 101 -2.21 5.83 14.78
C ASP A 101 -0.95 5.58 13.92
N ALA A 102 0.10 4.99 14.51
CA ALA A 102 1.29 4.58 13.77
C ALA A 102 0.98 3.51 12.71
N ALA A 103 0.12 2.55 13.06
CA ALA A 103 -0.33 1.51 12.14
C ALA A 103 -1.21 2.09 11.02
N ASP A 104 -2.10 3.03 11.31
CA ASP A 104 -2.97 3.65 10.30
C ASP A 104 -2.15 4.38 9.25
N ASP A 105 -1.18 5.20 9.67
CA ASP A 105 -0.27 5.90 8.76
C ASP A 105 0.56 4.92 7.91
N TYR A 106 1.11 3.87 8.53
CA TYR A 106 1.90 2.87 7.82
C TYR A 106 1.07 2.04 6.83
N LEU A 107 -0.11 1.55 7.24
CA LEU A 107 -0.99 0.77 6.38
C LEU A 107 -1.54 1.62 5.24
N LEU A 108 -1.91 2.88 5.50
CA LEU A 108 -2.35 3.82 4.48
C LEU A 108 -1.24 4.08 3.47
N THR A 109 -0.04 4.43 3.93
CA THR A 109 1.12 4.69 3.06
C THR A 109 1.42 3.46 2.20
N THR A 110 1.46 2.27 2.80
CA THR A 110 1.72 1.01 2.10
C THR A 110 0.65 0.71 1.05
N ARG A 111 -0.62 0.89 1.40
CA ARG A 111 -1.76 0.71 0.48
C ARG A 111 -1.67 1.67 -0.71
N GLU A 112 -1.31 2.93 -0.48
CA GLU A 112 -1.10 3.89 -1.56
C GLU A 112 0.09 3.51 -2.45
N ILE A 113 1.21 3.05 -1.88
CA ILE A 113 2.36 2.57 -2.67
C ILE A 113 1.92 1.45 -3.61
N LEU A 114 1.27 0.41 -3.07
CA LEU A 114 0.79 -0.73 -3.86
C LEU A 114 -0.16 -0.31 -4.98
N LYS A 115 -1.09 0.60 -4.67
CA LYS A 115 -2.03 1.12 -5.67
C LYS A 115 -1.36 1.96 -6.74
N LYS A 116 -0.42 2.84 -6.39
CA LYS A 116 0.29 3.66 -7.38
C LYS A 116 1.26 2.86 -8.23
N GLN A 117 1.85 1.82 -7.68
CA GLN A 117 2.61 0.84 -8.46
C GLN A 117 1.69 0.13 -9.46
N LEU A 118 0.51 -0.34 -9.02
CA LEU A 118 -0.47 -0.98 -9.89
C LEU A 118 -0.96 -0.06 -11.02
N ASP A 119 -1.35 1.17 -10.67
CA ASP A 119 -1.80 2.18 -11.62
C ASP A 119 -0.70 2.47 -12.66
N ALA A 120 0.55 2.65 -12.21
CA ALA A 120 1.68 2.90 -13.11
C ALA A 120 1.88 1.74 -14.10
N HIS A 121 1.80 0.47 -13.67
CA HIS A 121 1.91 -0.66 -14.58
C HIS A 121 0.72 -0.78 -15.54
N ARG A 122 -0.51 -0.52 -15.08
CA ARG A 122 -1.71 -0.49 -15.94
C ARG A 122 -1.59 0.60 -17.02
N TYR A 123 -1.23 1.82 -16.63
CA TYR A 123 -1.02 2.89 -17.60
C TYR A 123 0.16 2.64 -18.53
N ARG A 124 1.21 1.97 -18.07
CA ARG A 124 2.34 1.59 -18.93
C ARG A 124 1.91 0.64 -20.06
N LEU A 125 0.99 -0.29 -19.77
CA LEU A 125 0.39 -1.15 -20.79
C LEU A 125 -0.47 -0.36 -21.78
N LEU A 126 -1.36 0.50 -21.27
CA LEU A 126 -2.21 1.34 -22.12
C LEU A 126 -1.38 2.25 -23.02
N LEU A 127 -0.33 2.87 -22.47
CA LEU A 127 0.59 3.71 -23.23
C LEU A 127 1.31 2.92 -24.31
N ALA A 128 1.77 1.70 -24.03
CA ALA A 128 2.42 0.86 -25.02
C ALA A 128 1.46 0.50 -26.18
N ASP A 129 0.23 0.11 -25.84
CA ASP A 129 -0.82 -0.21 -26.81
C ASP A 129 -1.21 1.00 -27.68
N SER A 130 -1.49 2.15 -27.05
CA SER A 130 -1.85 3.37 -27.80
C SER A 130 -0.70 3.92 -28.63
N SER A 131 0.55 3.78 -28.15
CA SER A 131 1.74 4.17 -28.92
C SER A 131 1.92 3.29 -30.16
N GLN A 132 1.76 1.98 -30.01
CA GLN A 132 1.86 1.03 -31.11
C GLN A 132 0.74 1.26 -32.15
N ALA A 133 -0.49 1.44 -31.69
CA ALA A 133 -1.63 1.74 -32.56
C ALA A 133 -1.43 3.04 -33.36
N LEU A 134 -0.85 4.08 -32.74
CA LEU A 134 -0.50 5.31 -33.45
C LEU A 134 0.56 5.06 -34.52
N LEU A 135 1.64 4.33 -34.18
CA LEU A 135 2.71 4.02 -35.14
C LEU A 135 2.19 3.22 -36.34
N ASP A 136 1.34 2.22 -36.09
CA ASP A 136 0.76 1.41 -37.16
C ASP A 136 -0.20 2.21 -38.04
N HIS A 137 -1.02 3.10 -37.44
CA HIS A 137 -1.85 4.04 -38.19
C HIS A 137 -1.02 5.00 -39.07
N MET A 138 0.14 5.45 -38.57
CA MET A 138 1.03 6.35 -39.30
C MET A 138 1.75 5.65 -40.48
N ARG A 139 1.99 4.34 -40.37
CA ARG A 139 2.59 3.49 -41.41
C ARG A 139 1.61 3.02 -42.48
N ALA A 140 0.30 3.12 -42.25
CA ALA A 140 -0.70 2.67 -43.20
C ALA A 140 -0.63 3.45 -44.53
N ASP A 141 -0.55 2.73 -45.65
CA ASP A 141 -0.44 3.30 -46.99
C ASP A 141 -1.76 3.93 -47.51
N ASN A 142 -2.90 3.64 -46.87
CA ASN A 142 -4.22 4.08 -47.34
C ASN A 142 -4.70 5.40 -46.70
N ARG A 143 -3.97 6.49 -46.91
CA ARG A 143 -4.33 7.82 -46.39
C ARG A 143 -5.61 8.37 -47.05
N THR A 144 -6.77 7.95 -46.55
CA THR A 144 -8.10 8.41 -46.96
C THR A 144 -8.47 9.75 -46.31
N GLY A 145 -9.60 10.34 -46.71
CA GLY A 145 -10.07 11.61 -46.15
C GLY A 145 -10.29 11.62 -44.62
N ALA A 146 -10.54 10.46 -44.00
CA ALA A 146 -10.69 10.33 -42.55
C ALA A 146 -9.36 10.11 -41.80
N TRP A 147 -8.26 9.84 -42.52
CA TRP A 147 -6.97 9.43 -41.94
C TRP A 147 -6.43 10.43 -40.92
N ILE A 148 -6.56 11.74 -41.21
CA ILE A 148 -6.09 12.82 -40.31
C ILE A 148 -6.89 12.82 -39.00
N GLN A 149 -8.22 12.65 -39.06
CA GLN A 149 -9.07 12.65 -37.87
C GLN A 149 -8.74 11.46 -36.96
N GLU A 150 -8.52 10.28 -37.53
CA GLU A 150 -8.13 9.08 -36.78
C GLU A 150 -6.70 9.20 -36.20
N ALA A 151 -5.76 9.83 -36.91
CA ALA A 151 -4.43 10.11 -36.39
C ALA A 151 -4.47 11.06 -35.18
N VAL A 152 -5.32 12.10 -35.23
CA VAL A 152 -5.54 13.02 -34.10
C VAL A 152 -6.11 12.28 -32.89
N LYS A 153 -7.13 11.43 -33.09
CA LYS A 153 -7.71 10.62 -32.00
C LYS A 153 -6.68 9.65 -31.39
N ALA A 154 -5.88 8.98 -32.21
CA ALA A 154 -4.82 8.08 -31.76
C ALA A 154 -3.77 8.84 -30.92
N LYS A 155 -3.34 10.02 -31.39
CA LYS A 155 -2.43 10.89 -30.65
C LYS A 155 -3.03 11.36 -29.31
N GLU A 156 -4.30 11.71 -29.28
CA GLU A 156 -4.99 12.10 -28.05
C GLU A 156 -5.06 10.96 -27.03
N ARG A 157 -5.24 9.72 -27.50
CA ARG A 157 -5.18 8.52 -26.64
C ARG A 157 -3.79 8.34 -26.03
N VAL A 158 -2.72 8.43 -26.83
CA VAL A 158 -1.32 8.38 -26.35
C VAL A 158 -1.08 9.45 -25.28
N ASN A 159 -1.51 10.69 -25.54
CA ASN A 159 -1.37 11.79 -24.58
C ASN A 159 -2.10 11.52 -23.26
N LYS A 160 -3.32 10.99 -23.33
CA LYS A 160 -4.11 10.63 -22.14
C LYS A 160 -3.42 9.54 -21.33
N ASP A 161 -2.96 8.48 -21.98
CA ASP A 161 -2.34 7.33 -21.30
C ASP A 161 -0.99 7.72 -20.70
N TYR A 162 -0.19 8.53 -21.41
CA TYR A 162 1.06 9.08 -20.88
C TYR A 162 0.83 9.97 -19.66
N ARG A 163 -0.19 10.85 -19.70
CA ARG A 163 -0.56 11.67 -18.53
C ARG A 163 -0.95 10.80 -17.34
N GLY A 164 -1.79 9.79 -17.55
CA GLY A 164 -2.17 8.82 -16.52
C GLY A 164 -0.94 8.13 -15.90
N TYR A 165 -0.04 7.64 -16.74
CA TYR A 165 1.22 7.04 -16.32
C TYR A 165 2.07 8.02 -15.50
N SER A 166 2.31 9.24 -16.00
CA SER A 166 3.16 10.24 -15.35
C SER A 166 2.65 10.64 -13.97
N LEU A 167 1.32 10.75 -13.80
CA LEU A 167 0.69 11.05 -12.51
C LEU A 167 0.87 9.90 -11.53
N ALA A 168 0.65 8.65 -11.97
CA ALA A 168 0.81 7.47 -11.13
C ALA A 168 2.28 7.27 -10.70
N ALA A 169 3.22 7.36 -11.65
CA ALA A 169 4.65 7.22 -11.40
C ALA A 169 5.19 8.34 -10.49
N GLY A 170 4.78 9.59 -10.70
CA GLY A 170 5.16 10.70 -9.85
C GLY A 170 4.60 10.60 -8.43
N ALA A 171 3.38 10.08 -8.26
CA ALA A 171 2.82 9.80 -6.94
C ALA A 171 3.57 8.67 -6.24
N LEU A 172 3.92 7.60 -6.97
CA LEU A 172 4.72 6.49 -6.45
C LEU A 172 6.10 6.96 -5.97
N ASP A 173 6.80 7.82 -6.73
CA ASP A 173 8.10 8.36 -6.33
C ASP A 173 8.03 9.10 -4.98
N LYS A 174 7.01 9.96 -4.82
CA LYS A 174 6.80 10.72 -3.57
C LYS A 174 6.45 9.82 -2.39
N LEU A 175 5.62 8.80 -2.62
CA LEU A 175 5.26 7.85 -1.58
C LEU A 175 6.48 7.05 -1.12
N LEU A 176 7.30 6.55 -2.05
CA LEU A 176 8.52 5.82 -1.74
C LEU A 176 9.58 6.70 -1.06
N ASP A 177 9.64 8.00 -1.38
CA ASP A 177 10.48 8.98 -0.68
C ASP A 177 10.08 9.14 0.79
N SER A 178 8.79 9.32 1.04
CA SER A 178 8.25 9.56 2.38
C SER A 178 8.08 8.28 3.23
N PHE A 179 8.19 7.10 2.63
CA PHE A 179 7.88 5.82 3.27
C PHE A 179 8.72 5.53 4.52
N ALA A 180 10.00 5.94 4.52
CA ALA A 180 10.88 5.78 5.68
C ALA A 180 10.32 6.48 6.93
N ALA A 181 9.65 7.63 6.77
CA ALA A 181 9.03 8.35 7.87
C ALA A 181 7.83 7.59 8.46
N SER A 182 6.98 7.00 7.62
CA SER A 182 5.86 6.16 8.08
C SER A 182 6.37 4.89 8.76
N GLN A 183 7.44 4.29 8.24
CA GLN A 183 8.06 3.11 8.83
C GLN A 183 8.70 3.40 10.20
N ALA A 184 9.35 4.56 10.37
CA ALA A 184 9.97 4.95 11.63
C ALA A 184 8.97 4.98 12.81
N LYS A 185 7.70 5.31 12.54
CA LYS A 185 6.62 5.32 13.55
C LYS A 185 6.29 3.92 14.07
N ILE A 186 6.53 2.89 13.29
CA ILE A 186 6.15 1.52 13.64
C ILE A 186 7.29 0.66 14.19
N VAL A 187 8.55 1.07 13.97
CA VAL A 187 9.76 0.38 14.47
C VAL A 187 9.67 -0.02 15.95
N PRO A 188 9.17 0.83 16.88
CA PRO A 188 9.08 0.48 18.30
C PRO A 188 8.09 -0.66 18.61
N HIS A 189 7.27 -1.07 17.63
CA HIS A 189 6.09 -1.90 17.85
C HIS A 189 6.11 -3.24 17.11
N VAL A 190 7.02 -3.44 16.16
CA VAL A 190 7.06 -4.64 15.33
C VAL A 190 8.40 -5.35 15.39
N ALA A 191 8.39 -6.64 15.06
CA ALA A 191 9.62 -7.40 14.90
C ALA A 191 10.47 -6.82 13.75
N PRO A 192 11.81 -6.86 13.82
CA PRO A 192 12.70 -6.39 12.75
C PRO A 192 12.40 -7.00 11.37
N ALA A 193 11.93 -8.25 11.33
CA ALA A 193 11.54 -8.93 10.10
C ALA A 193 10.30 -8.31 9.40
N ALA A 194 9.50 -7.51 10.10
CA ALA A 194 8.38 -6.77 9.52
C ALA A 194 8.82 -5.44 8.90
N ILE A 195 10.03 -4.97 9.19
CA ILE A 195 10.59 -3.75 8.62
C ILE A 195 11.03 -4.02 7.18
N ILE A 196 10.65 -3.14 6.26
CA ILE A 196 11.12 -3.18 4.87
C ILE A 196 12.50 -2.54 4.82
N PRO A 197 13.53 -3.22 4.30
CA PRO A 197 14.86 -2.63 4.18
C PRO A 197 14.82 -1.33 3.37
N GLU A 198 15.52 -0.29 3.85
CA GLU A 198 15.63 1.00 3.14
C GLU A 198 16.18 0.82 1.72
N THR A 199 17.13 -0.12 1.55
CA THR A 199 17.69 -0.49 0.25
C THR A 199 16.62 -0.97 -0.74
N LEU A 200 15.64 -1.76 -0.27
CA LEU A 200 14.57 -2.28 -1.14
C LEU A 200 13.64 -1.16 -1.60
N ALA A 201 13.26 -0.24 -0.70
CA ALA A 201 12.44 0.92 -1.04
C ALA A 201 13.18 1.90 -1.97
N ALA A 202 14.46 2.15 -1.71
CA ALA A 202 15.31 3.00 -2.52
C ALA A 202 15.51 2.43 -3.93
N GLU A 203 15.69 1.11 -4.05
CA GLU A 203 15.84 0.44 -5.34
C GLU A 203 14.54 0.50 -6.16
N ALA A 204 13.40 0.25 -5.53
CA ALA A 204 12.09 0.40 -6.18
C ALA A 204 11.85 1.84 -6.67
N ARG A 205 12.22 2.84 -5.85
CA ARG A 205 12.13 4.25 -6.24
C ARG A 205 13.03 4.55 -7.43
N ARG A 206 14.26 4.05 -7.43
CA ARG A 206 15.18 4.21 -8.55
C ARG A 206 14.60 3.62 -9.83
N ARG A 207 14.03 2.40 -9.78
CA ARG A 207 13.37 1.77 -10.93
C ARG A 207 12.20 2.60 -11.45
N ALA A 208 11.31 3.05 -10.56
CA ALA A 208 10.19 3.91 -10.94
C ALA A 208 10.65 5.20 -11.66
N ARG A 209 11.76 5.79 -11.22
CA ARG A 209 12.37 6.96 -11.89
C ARG A 209 12.97 6.62 -13.24
N ASP A 210 13.67 5.49 -13.34
CA ASP A 210 14.28 5.02 -14.59
C ASP A 210 13.19 4.75 -15.65
N ASP A 211 12.14 4.03 -15.27
CA ASP A 211 10.98 3.76 -16.11
C ASP A 211 10.26 5.05 -16.52
N SER A 212 10.09 5.99 -15.59
CA SER A 212 9.44 7.27 -15.89
C SER A 212 10.25 8.11 -16.87
N ARG A 213 11.58 8.11 -16.76
CA ARG A 213 12.46 8.77 -17.73
C ARG A 213 12.38 8.11 -19.09
N GLN A 214 12.40 6.79 -19.14
CA GLN A 214 12.28 6.06 -20.40
C GLN A 214 10.94 6.35 -21.09
N ALA A 215 9.82 6.30 -20.36
CA ALA A 215 8.51 6.60 -20.92
C ALA A 215 8.40 8.05 -21.41
N ALA A 216 9.05 9.01 -20.74
CA ALA A 216 9.11 10.40 -21.20
C ALA A 216 9.86 10.54 -22.53
N LEU A 217 11.00 9.85 -22.67
CA LEU A 217 11.77 9.83 -23.93
C LEU A 217 10.99 9.15 -25.07
N GLU A 218 10.29 8.05 -24.79
CA GLU A 218 9.41 7.39 -25.77
C GLU A 218 8.27 8.31 -26.21
N PHE A 219 7.63 8.98 -25.26
CA PHE A 219 6.55 9.93 -25.53
C PHE A 219 7.03 11.13 -26.35
N GLU A 220 8.18 11.72 -25.98
CA GLU A 220 8.76 12.86 -26.70
C GLU A 220 9.05 12.52 -28.16
N LYS A 221 9.58 11.33 -28.45
CA LYS A 221 9.78 10.84 -29.83
C LYS A 221 8.47 10.82 -30.62
N LEU A 222 7.37 10.37 -30.01
CA LEU A 222 6.05 10.35 -30.65
C LEU A 222 5.46 11.75 -30.89
N GLN A 223 5.93 12.77 -30.17
CA GLN A 223 5.50 14.15 -30.39
C GLN A 223 6.24 14.83 -31.56
N GLN A 224 7.41 14.33 -31.96
CA GLN A 224 8.21 14.97 -33.01
C GLN A 224 7.56 14.79 -34.39
N PRO A 225 7.39 15.87 -35.18
CA PRO A 225 6.88 15.81 -36.54
C PRO A 225 7.93 15.17 -37.45
N GLY A 226 7.93 13.84 -37.53
CA GLY A 226 8.88 13.08 -38.36
C GLY A 226 9.21 11.67 -37.87
N ALA A 227 8.79 11.26 -36.67
CA ALA A 227 9.12 9.95 -36.09
C ALA A 227 8.51 8.73 -36.81
N ALA A 228 7.72 8.94 -37.87
CA ALA A 228 7.15 7.91 -38.73
C ALA A 228 7.70 7.98 -40.16
N ARG A 229 9.03 8.13 -40.29
CA ARG A 229 9.76 7.95 -41.56
C ARG A 229 10.60 6.69 -41.50
#